data_AF-A0A1S2K2U7-F1
#
_entry.id   AF-A0A1S2K2U7-F1
#
_cell.length_a   1.000
_cell.length_b   1.000
_cell.length_c   1.000
_cell.angle_alpha   90.00
_cell.angle_beta   90.00
_cell.angle_gamma   90.00
#
_symmetry.space_group_name_H-M   'P 1'
#
loop_
_entity.id
_entity.type
_entity.pdbx_description
1 polymer ?
#
loop_
_entity_poly.entity_id
_entity_poly.type
_entity_poly.pdbx_seq_one_letter_code
_entity_poly.pdbx_strand_id
1 'polypeptide(L)'
;MTAGSATLAATLESVAPPGTVEKPGAPEPGRRVVFEVEQTDGTRVLRRQLVSATSQNAALQVPQDALGDGDCRWRVRVQDGPAASEWTAWCGFAVRTG
;
A
#
# COMPACT_ATOMS: atom_id res chain seq x y z
N MET A 1 25.52 -7.44 -6.47
CA MET A 1 24.76 -6.54 -5.60
C MET A 1 23.29 -6.80 -5.85
N THR A 2 22.64 -7.56 -4.98
CA THR A 2 21.23 -7.91 -5.17
C THR A 2 20.41 -6.72 -4.72
N ALA A 3 19.81 -5.99 -5.65
CA ALA A 3 18.83 -4.97 -5.34
C ALA A 3 17.67 -5.66 -4.59
N GLY A 4 17.66 -5.55 -3.27
CA GLY A 4 16.57 -6.00 -2.43
C GLY A 4 15.32 -5.20 -2.78
N SER A 5 14.18 -5.86 -2.81
CA SER A 5 12.89 -5.19 -2.93
C SER A 5 12.19 -5.24 -1.58
N ALA A 6 11.64 -4.12 -1.14
CA ALA A 6 10.73 -4.10 -0.01
C ALA A 6 9.31 -4.42 -0.51
N THR A 7 8.65 -5.37 0.14
CA THR A 7 7.25 -5.70 -0.16
C THR A 7 6.37 -5.04 0.89
N LEU A 8 5.56 -4.07 0.45
CA LEU A 8 4.57 -3.39 1.29
C LEU A 8 3.24 -4.12 1.14
N ALA A 9 2.89 -4.96 2.09
CA ALA A 9 1.66 -5.75 2.07
C ALA A 9 0.72 -5.33 3.21
N ALA A 10 -0.51 -4.96 2.87
CA ALA A 10 -1.55 -4.59 3.82
C ALA A 10 -2.86 -5.29 3.50
N THR A 11 -3.60 -5.66 4.55
CA THR A 11 -5.00 -6.05 4.44
C THR A 11 -5.84 -4.79 4.27
N LEU A 12 -6.76 -4.84 3.31
CA LEU A 12 -7.71 -3.76 3.04
C LEU A 12 -9.00 -3.89 3.88
N GLU A 13 -9.04 -4.85 4.83
CA GLU A 13 -10.21 -5.06 5.68
C GLU A 13 -10.54 -3.83 6.55
N SER A 14 -9.51 -3.12 7.03
CA SER A 14 -9.69 -1.91 7.83
C SER A 14 -10.08 -0.67 7.01
N VAL A 15 -10.01 -0.73 5.67
CA VAL A 15 -10.41 0.36 4.76
C VAL A 15 -11.68 0.02 3.97
N ALA A 16 -12.36 -1.05 4.37
CA ALA A 16 -13.65 -1.42 3.81
C ALA A 16 -14.65 -0.30 4.06
N PRO A 17 -15.31 0.25 3.02
CA PRO A 17 -16.45 1.12 3.24
C PRO A 17 -17.51 0.29 4.00
N PRO A 18 -18.08 0.80 5.11
CA PRO A 18 -19.13 0.09 5.83
C PRO A 18 -20.33 -0.06 4.89
N GLY A 19 -20.49 -1.24 4.27
CA GLY A 19 -21.63 -1.51 3.39
C GLY A 19 -21.42 -2.44 2.20
N THR A 20 -20.19 -2.86 1.85
CA THR A 20 -20.04 -3.84 0.75
C THR A 20 -20.11 -5.25 1.31
N VAL A 21 -21.31 -5.85 1.26
CA VAL A 21 -21.47 -7.32 1.36
C VAL A 21 -20.68 -7.94 0.22
N GLU A 22 -19.53 -8.53 0.53
CA GLU A 22 -18.76 -9.29 -0.45
C GLU A 22 -19.58 -10.52 -0.85
N LYS A 23 -20.17 -10.47 -2.05
CA LYS A 23 -20.93 -11.59 -2.62
C LYS A 23 -19.90 -12.65 -3.08
N PRO A 24 -19.87 -13.85 -2.48
CA PRO A 24 -18.89 -14.87 -2.86
C PRO A 24 -19.12 -15.26 -4.32
N GLY A 25 -18.11 -15.08 -5.19
CA GLY A 25 -18.10 -15.63 -6.55
C GLY A 25 -18.14 -14.66 -7.73
N ALA A 26 -18.08 -13.34 -7.51
CA ALA A 26 -17.80 -12.41 -8.61
C ALA A 26 -16.28 -12.22 -8.76
N PRO A 27 -15.70 -12.22 -9.97
CA PRO A 27 -14.34 -11.74 -10.19
C PRO A 27 -14.34 -10.26 -9.83
N GLU A 28 -13.85 -9.93 -8.64
CA GLU A 28 -13.89 -8.56 -8.15
C GLU A 28 -13.03 -7.71 -9.09
N PRO A 29 -13.59 -6.64 -9.71
CA PRO A 29 -12.76 -5.72 -10.46
C PRO A 29 -11.74 -5.18 -9.47
N GLY A 30 -10.46 -5.43 -9.75
CA GLY A 30 -9.38 -5.11 -8.82
C GLY A 30 -9.54 -3.69 -8.27
N ARG A 31 -9.46 -3.55 -6.94
CA ARG A 31 -9.65 -2.25 -6.30
C ARG A 31 -8.40 -1.41 -6.56
N ARG A 32 -8.60 -0.18 -7.04
CA ARG A 32 -7.51 0.80 -7.13
C ARG A 32 -7.08 1.18 -5.72
N VAL A 33 -5.80 1.05 -5.45
CA VAL A 33 -5.18 1.38 -4.17
C VAL A 33 -4.03 2.35 -4.37
N VAL A 34 -3.85 3.23 -3.41
CA VAL A 34 -2.76 4.21 -3.38
C VAL A 34 -1.87 3.88 -2.19
N PHE A 35 -0.60 3.60 -2.47
CA PHE A 35 0.46 3.47 -1.49
C PHE A 35 1.21 4.79 -1.37
N GLU A 36 1.47 5.17 -0.14
CA GLU A 36 2.29 6.32 0.20
C GLU A 36 3.37 5.88 1.17
N VAL A 37 4.60 6.29 0.89
CA VAL A 37 5.77 6.04 1.72
C VAL A 37 6.40 7.37 2.08
N GLU A 38 6.64 7.56 3.36
CA GLU A 38 7.32 8.69 3.95
C GLU A 38 8.50 8.19 4.79
N GLN A 39 9.59 8.95 4.83
CA GLN A 39 10.63 8.74 5.82
C GLN A 39 10.14 9.20 7.19
N THR A 40 10.79 8.73 8.26
CA THR A 40 10.45 9.19 9.62
C THR A 40 10.62 10.70 9.82
N ASP A 41 11.45 11.34 8.97
CA ASP A 41 11.64 12.79 8.91
C ASP A 41 10.43 13.55 8.33
N GLY A 42 9.42 12.83 7.83
CA GLY A 42 8.21 13.39 7.21
C GLY A 42 8.36 13.70 5.72
N THR A 43 9.54 13.42 5.14
CA THR A 43 9.76 13.54 3.70
C THR A 43 9.00 12.45 2.95
N ARG A 44 8.09 12.84 2.04
CA ARG A 44 7.44 11.88 1.14
C ARG A 44 8.46 11.33 0.15
N VAL A 45 8.70 10.03 0.29
CA VAL A 45 9.66 9.27 -0.53
C VAL A 45 9.01 8.81 -1.81
N LEU A 46 7.82 8.21 -1.69
CA LEU A 46 7.14 7.57 -2.80
C LEU A 46 5.63 7.67 -2.66
N ARG A 47 4.95 7.87 -3.79
CA ARG A 47 3.51 7.68 -3.89
C ARG A 47 3.22 6.88 -5.16
N ARG A 48 2.57 5.73 -5.02
CA ARG A 48 2.27 4.83 -6.15
C ARG A 48 0.82 4.38 -6.08
N GLN A 49 0.15 4.38 -7.22
CA GLN A 49 -1.18 3.82 -7.37
C GLN A 49 -1.10 2.54 -8.19
N LEU A 50 -1.78 1.48 -7.74
CA LEU A 50 -1.95 0.25 -8.50
C LEU A 50 -3.35 -0.32 -8.32
N VAL A 51 -3.67 -1.31 -9.13
CA VAL A 51 -4.91 -2.08 -9.01
C VAL A 51 -4.55 -3.35 -8.26
N SER A 52 -5.10 -3.55 -7.07
CA SER A 52 -4.93 -4.81 -6.34
C SER A 52 -5.59 -5.94 -7.10
N ALA A 53 -4.92 -7.09 -7.17
CA ALA A 53 -5.48 -8.30 -7.78
C ALA A 53 -6.63 -8.88 -6.94
N THR A 54 -6.68 -8.58 -5.64
CA THR A 54 -7.77 -8.96 -4.74
C THR A 54 -8.36 -7.71 -4.09
N SER A 55 -9.62 -7.79 -3.64
CA SER A 55 -10.26 -6.71 -2.90
C SER A 55 -9.82 -6.58 -1.45
N GLN A 56 -9.18 -7.62 -0.91
CA GLN A 56 -8.93 -7.78 0.52
C GLN A 56 -7.47 -7.53 0.90
N ASN A 57 -6.53 -7.63 -0.05
CA ASN A 57 -5.12 -7.36 0.20
C ASN A 57 -4.50 -6.58 -0.95
N ALA A 58 -3.51 -5.77 -0.59
CA ALA A 58 -2.72 -5.00 -1.52
C ALA A 58 -1.26 -5.23 -1.20
N ALA A 59 -0.47 -5.58 -2.23
CA ALA A 59 0.97 -5.69 -2.12
C ALA A 59 1.63 -4.79 -3.17
N LEU A 60 2.55 -3.95 -2.74
CA LEU A 60 3.41 -3.16 -3.62
C LEU A 60 4.86 -3.57 -3.40
N GLN A 61 5.51 -4.01 -4.46
CA GLN A 61 6.95 -4.20 -4.46
C GLN A 61 7.63 -2.87 -4.79
N VAL A 62 8.41 -2.36 -3.84
CA VAL A 62 9.16 -1.12 -3.98
C VAL A 62 10.65 -1.46 -4.00
N PRO A 63 11.41 -1.01 -5.01
CA PRO A 63 12.86 -1.17 -4.99
C PRO A 63 13.44 -0.36 -3.83
N GLN A 64 14.31 -0.98 -3.04
CA GLN A 64 14.92 -0.33 -1.87
C GLN A 64 15.72 0.93 -2.23
N ASP A 65 16.26 0.97 -3.45
CA ASP A 65 16.98 2.13 -4.02
C ASP A 65 16.10 3.39 -4.07
N ALA A 66 14.79 3.21 -4.29
CA ALA A 66 13.83 4.31 -4.31
C ALA A 66 13.39 4.74 -2.90
N LEU A 67 13.63 3.92 -1.88
CA LEU A 67 13.23 4.20 -0.50
C LEU A 67 14.31 4.96 0.28
N GLY A 68 15.57 4.72 -0.06
CA GLY A 68 16.71 5.15 0.75
C GLY A 68 16.91 4.25 1.97
N ASP A 69 18.11 4.28 2.54
CA ASP A 69 18.42 3.61 3.81
C ASP A 69 17.79 4.33 5.00
N GLY A 70 17.37 3.55 6.00
CA GLY A 70 16.84 4.07 7.27
C GLY A 70 15.37 3.75 7.55
N ASP A 71 14.81 4.44 8.54
CA ASP A 71 13.45 4.22 9.02
C ASP A 71 12.41 4.94 8.16
N CYS A 72 11.55 4.13 7.54
CA CYS A 72 10.45 4.58 6.70
C CYS A 72 9.11 4.16 7.30
N ARG A 73 8.06 4.86 6.91
CA ARG A 73 6.67 4.52 7.20
C ARG A 73 5.86 4.56 5.93
N TRP A 74 4.88 3.68 5.83
CA TRP A 74 4.00 3.64 4.67
C TRP A 74 2.56 3.42 5.09
N ARG A 75 1.65 3.81 4.20
CA ARG A 75 0.21 3.61 4.36
C ARG A 75 -0.42 3.33 3.01
N VAL A 76 -1.58 2.69 3.03
CA VAL A 76 -2.37 2.40 1.84
C VAL A 76 -3.79 2.90 2.02
N ARG A 77 -4.46 3.23 0.93
CA ARG A 77 -5.91 3.47 0.89
C ARG A 77 -6.50 2.92 -0.38
N VAL A 78 -7.79 2.62 -0.34
CA VAL A 78 -8.57 2.31 -1.55
C VAL A 78 -9.03 3.64 -2.18
N GLN A 79 -8.97 3.72 -3.50
CA GLN A 79 -9.51 4.83 -4.30
C GLN A 79 -10.26 4.25 -5.50
N ASP A 80 -11.55 4.02 -5.34
CA ASP A 80 -12.41 3.55 -6.41
C ASP A 80 -13.08 4.74 -7.12
N GLY A 81 -12.47 5.17 -8.24
CA GLY A 81 -12.93 6.33 -8.99
C GLY A 81 -12.89 7.64 -8.16
N PRO A 82 -14.00 8.39 -8.04
CA PRO A 82 -14.06 9.60 -7.24
C PRO A 82 -14.15 9.32 -5.73
N ALA A 83 -14.56 8.11 -5.35
CA ALA A 83 -14.64 7.71 -3.96
C ALA A 83 -13.29 7.17 -3.48
N ALA A 84 -12.93 7.50 -2.25
CA ALA A 84 -11.76 6.92 -1.65
C ALA A 84 -11.96 6.68 -0.17
N SER A 85 -11.44 5.55 0.29
CA SER A 85 -11.45 5.18 1.69
C SER A 85 -10.46 6.04 2.48
N GLU A 86 -10.61 5.98 3.79
CA GLU A 86 -9.61 6.46 4.72
C GLU A 86 -8.28 5.72 4.53
N TRP A 87 -7.21 6.36 4.96
CA TRP A 87 -5.89 5.73 4.96
C TRP A 87 -5.79 4.69 6.07
N THR A 88 -5.06 3.61 5.82
CA THR A 88 -4.63 2.70 6.88
C THR A 88 -3.75 3.42 7.89
N ALA A 89 -3.62 2.80 9.07
CA ALA A 89 -2.57 3.18 10.01
C ALA A 89 -1.19 3.18 9.31
N TRP A 90 -0.31 4.06 9.79
CA TRP A 90 1.07 4.08 9.35
C TRP A 90 1.78 2.80 9.81
N CYS A 91 2.36 2.08 8.85
CA CYS A 91 3.19 0.91 9.10
C CYS A 91 4.66 1.31 8.97
N GLY A 92 5.40 1.24 10.07
CA GLY A 92 6.84 1.53 10.10
C GLY A 92 7.67 0.32 9.66
N PHE A 93 8.75 0.56 8.93
CA PHE A 93 9.71 -0.45 8.50
C PHE A 93 11.10 0.18 8.30
N ALA A 94 12.14 -0.58 8.58
CA ALA A 94 13.51 -0.15 8.35
C ALA A 94 14.03 -0.72 7.03
N VAL A 95 14.57 0.13 6.17
CA VAL A 95 15.22 -0.26 4.92
C VAL A 95 16.73 -0.34 5.16
N ARG A 96 17.31 -1.50 4.85
CA ARG A 96 18.75 -1.73 4.93
C ARG A 96 19.28 -2.14 3.57
N THR A 97 19.75 -1.16 2.81
CA THR A 97 20.47 -1.39 1.55
C THR A 97 21.93 -1.72 1.87
N GLY A 98 22.19 -2.98 2.20
CA GLY A 98 23.53 -3.51 2.44
C GLY A 98 24.37 -3.69 1.18
#